data_AF-A0A1G1CKN4-F1
#
_entry.id   AF-A0A1G1CKN4-F1
#
_cell.length_a   1.000
_cell.length_b   1.000
_cell.length_c   1.000
_cell.angle_alpha   90.00
_cell.angle_beta   90.00
_cell.angle_gamma   90.00
#
_symmetry.space_group_name_H-M   'P 1'
#
loop_
_entity.id
_entity.type
_entity.pdbx_description
1 polymer ?
#
loop_
_entity_poly.entity_id
_entity_poly.type
_entity_poly.pdbx_seq_one_letter_code
_entity_poly.pdbx_strand_id
1 'polypeptide(L)'
;MAEAWTINEVMKQGWELTKPNLKKLWAWYGLITVIYIGFGLMSQTGGMLGSLVSLANMVVNLMLSLGFTRVILKIVDGKAVAVGDLFWFEAKAIWTCLAASILYGLIVLGGLFLLIIPGIIWAIMFSLYQYVIVDRGAGIRESLSLSREFTRGSKGRLLVLGLVIALVNLGAALLLVIPLIFSIPWSTMTGVYVYRRLAPKAG
;
A
#
# COMPACT_ATOMS: atom_id res chain seq x y z
N MET A 1 17.09 -2.31 -17.93
CA MET A 1 17.42 -3.25 -16.84
C MET A 1 17.27 -2.48 -15.54
N ALA A 2 16.44 -2.93 -14.58
CA ALA A 2 16.30 -2.22 -13.31
C ALA A 2 17.66 -2.22 -12.59
N GLU A 3 18.21 -1.03 -12.32
CA GLU A 3 19.49 -0.87 -11.62
C GLU A 3 19.49 -1.66 -10.30
N ALA A 4 20.64 -2.26 -9.98
CA ALA A 4 20.79 -3.02 -8.75
C ALA A 4 20.78 -2.09 -7.53
N TRP A 5 19.60 -1.84 -6.98
CA TRP A 5 19.45 -1.15 -5.70
C TRP A 5 19.83 -2.06 -4.54
N THR A 6 20.43 -1.46 -3.51
CA THR A 6 20.76 -2.14 -2.26
C THR A 6 19.71 -1.86 -1.20
N ILE A 7 19.57 -2.76 -0.22
CA ILE A 7 18.60 -2.61 0.88
C ILE A 7 18.92 -1.34 1.69
N ASN A 8 20.19 -1.12 2.00
CA ASN A 8 20.64 0.07 2.74
C ASN A 8 20.32 1.38 2.01
N GLU A 9 20.51 1.41 0.70
CA GLU A 9 20.16 2.58 -0.13
C GLU A 9 18.66 2.88 -0.04
N VAL A 10 17.82 1.87 -0.27
CA VAL A 10 16.36 2.01 -0.24
C VAL A 10 15.85 2.43 1.14
N MET A 11 16.42 1.89 2.21
CA MET A 11 16.07 2.27 3.59
C MET A 11 16.46 3.72 3.88
N LYS A 12 17.66 4.15 3.45
CA LYS A 12 18.14 5.51 3.63
C LYS A 12 17.27 6.50 2.85
N GLN A 13 16.94 6.17 1.61
CA GLN A 13 16.07 7.01 0.77
C GLN A 13 14.65 7.12 1.32
N GLY A 14 14.09 6.02 1.83
CA GLY A 14 12.80 6.06 2.53
C GLY A 14 12.82 7.03 3.72
N TRP A 15 13.93 7.09 4.46
CA TRP A 15 14.10 8.04 5.56
C TRP A 15 14.26 9.49 5.09
N GLU A 16 15.04 9.73 4.04
CA GLU A 16 15.19 11.08 3.45
C GLU A 16 13.87 11.63 2.89
N LEU A 17 13.01 10.77 2.34
CA LEU A 17 11.65 11.16 1.92
C LEU A 17 10.71 11.40 3.11
N THR A 18 10.92 10.68 4.21
CA THR A 18 10.07 10.77 5.41
C THR A 18 10.31 12.05 6.20
N LYS A 19 11.57 12.42 6.47
CA LYS A 19 11.94 13.61 7.27
C LYS A 19 11.19 14.89 6.88
N PRO A 20 11.22 15.35 5.61
CA PRO A 20 10.55 16.59 5.21
C PRO A 20 9.03 16.45 5.13
N ASN A 21 8.52 15.23 4.92
CA ASN A 21 7.09 14.98 4.73
C ASN A 21 6.37 14.48 5.99
N LEU A 22 7.08 14.29 7.11
CA LEU A 22 6.55 13.64 8.32
C LEU A 22 5.26 14.32 8.81
N LYS A 23 5.25 15.65 8.93
CA LYS A 23 4.06 16.42 9.34
C LYS A 23 2.90 16.25 8.37
N LYS A 24 3.17 16.28 7.06
CA LYS A 24 2.15 16.10 6.02
C LYS A 24 1.56 14.69 6.07
N LEU A 25 2.41 13.68 6.25
CA LEU A 25 1.97 12.29 6.37
C LEU A 25 1.10 12.09 7.60
N TRP A 26 1.48 12.63 8.75
CA TRP A 26 0.66 12.55 9.96
C TRP A 26 -0.65 13.31 9.84
N ALA A 27 -0.71 14.41 9.09
CA ALA A 27 -1.97 15.08 8.78
C ALA A 27 -2.91 14.18 7.96
N TRP A 28 -2.38 13.48 6.94
CA TRP A 28 -3.16 12.53 6.14
C TRP A 28 -3.57 11.29 6.94
N TYR A 29 -2.65 10.72 7.73
CA TYR A 29 -2.97 9.60 8.62
C TYR A 29 -4.04 9.99 9.65
N GLY A 30 -3.96 11.19 10.22
CA GLY A 30 -4.96 11.73 11.13
C GLY A 30 -6.33 11.86 10.46
N LEU A 31 -6.39 12.45 9.26
CA LEU A 31 -7.62 12.57 8.49
C LEU A 31 -8.25 11.20 8.20
N ILE A 32 -7.46 10.25 7.73
CA ILE A 32 -7.92 8.88 7.43
C ILE A 32 -8.41 8.18 8.71
N THR A 33 -7.69 8.35 9.83
CA THR A 33 -8.08 7.75 11.11
C THR A 33 -9.40 8.30 11.62
N VAL A 34 -9.63 9.61 11.50
CA VAL A 34 -10.92 10.24 11.88
C VAL A 34 -12.05 9.68 11.01
N ILE A 35 -11.84 9.53 9.70
CA ILE A 35 -12.84 8.94 8.80
C ILE A 35 -13.13 7.49 9.22
N TYR A 36 -12.10 6.69 9.51
CA TYR A 36 -12.29 5.30 9.95
C TYR A 36 -13.03 5.18 11.27
N ILE A 37 -12.72 6.03 12.25
CA ILE A 37 -13.45 6.05 13.52
C ILE A 37 -14.92 6.40 13.27
N GLY A 38 -15.20 7.41 12.44
CA GLY A 38 -16.56 7.80 12.08
C GLY A 38 -17.37 6.65 11.45
N PHE A 39 -16.81 5.99 10.44
CA PHE A 39 -17.45 4.84 9.80
C PHE A 39 -17.57 3.62 10.72
N GLY A 40 -16.56 3.37 11.56
CA GLY A 40 -16.55 2.28 12.54
C GLY A 40 -17.69 2.41 13.54
N LEU A 41 -17.91 3.62 14.07
CA LEU A 41 -19.02 3.90 15.00
C LEU A 41 -20.39 3.72 14.35
N MET A 42 -20.53 4.09 13.07
CA MET A 42 -21.78 3.87 12.29
C MET A 42 -22.03 2.38 11.99
N SER A 43 -20.97 1.57 11.90
CA SER A 43 -21.06 0.14 11.60
C SER A 43 -21.49 -0.74 12.77
N GLN A 44 -21.59 -0.19 13.98
CA GLN A 44 -22.05 -0.93 15.17
C GLN A 44 -23.57 -1.12 15.23
N THR A 45 -24.28 -0.87 14.13
CA THR A 45 -25.71 -1.17 14.01
C THR A 45 -25.91 -2.69 13.98
N GLY A 46 -26.78 -3.22 14.83
CA GLY A 46 -27.09 -4.66 14.86
C GLY A 46 -28.01 -5.10 13.71
N GLY A 47 -28.07 -6.42 13.45
CA GLY A 47 -28.99 -7.02 12.48
C GLY A 47 -28.57 -6.84 11.01
N MET A 48 -29.54 -7.00 10.09
CA MET A 48 -29.30 -6.96 8.64
C MET A 48 -28.72 -5.62 8.17
N LEU A 49 -29.10 -4.51 8.82
CA LEU A 49 -28.53 -3.19 8.58
C LEU A 49 -27.03 -3.16 8.90
N GLY A 50 -26.60 -3.79 9.99
CA GLY A 50 -25.18 -3.93 10.34
C GLY A 50 -24.36 -4.66 9.29
N SER A 51 -24.90 -5.76 8.75
CA SER A 51 -24.23 -6.51 7.67
C SER A 51 -24.08 -5.68 6.40
N LEU A 52 -25.11 -4.91 6.02
CA LEU A 52 -25.05 -4.01 4.85
C LEU A 52 -24.05 -2.86 5.07
N VAL A 53 -24.03 -2.27 6.27
CA VAL A 53 -23.06 -1.23 6.63
C VAL A 53 -21.64 -1.77 6.65
N SER A 54 -21.43 -3.02 7.08
CA SER A 54 -20.11 -3.67 7.06
C SER A 54 -19.58 -3.87 5.64
N LEU A 55 -20.44 -4.27 4.69
CA LEU A 55 -20.08 -4.38 3.28
C LEU A 55 -19.77 -3.01 2.67
N ALA A 56 -20.56 -1.98 2.98
CA ALA A 56 -20.29 -0.62 2.56
C ALA A 56 -18.96 -0.11 3.13
N ASN A 57 -18.66 -0.43 4.40
CA ASN A 57 -17.40 -0.07 5.05
C ASN A 57 -16.20 -0.72 4.35
N MET A 58 -16.31 -1.97 3.89
CA MET A 58 -15.26 -2.61 3.09
C MET A 58 -14.94 -1.82 1.81
N VAL A 59 -15.97 -1.35 1.10
CA VAL A 59 -15.80 -0.54 -0.12
C VAL A 59 -15.16 0.81 0.21
N VAL A 60 -15.61 1.48 1.27
CA VAL A 60 -15.03 2.75 1.73
C VAL A 60 -13.56 2.59 2.11
N ASN A 61 -13.20 1.52 2.81
CA ASN A 61 -11.79 1.20 3.14
C ASN A 61 -10.94 1.07 1.88
N LEU A 62 -11.42 0.34 0.86
CA LEU A 62 -10.71 0.20 -0.41
C LEU A 62 -10.57 1.55 -1.13
N MET A 63 -11.61 2.38 -1.15
CA MET A 63 -11.56 3.72 -1.76
C MET A 63 -10.54 4.62 -1.06
N LEU A 64 -10.56 4.67 0.28
CA LEU A 64 -9.61 5.45 1.06
C LEU A 64 -8.17 4.95 0.87
N SER A 65 -7.98 3.63 0.77
CA SER A 65 -6.67 3.02 0.49
C SER A 65 -6.12 3.45 -0.88
N LEU A 66 -6.95 3.44 -1.92
CA LEU A 66 -6.59 3.90 -3.26
C LEU A 66 -6.30 5.41 -3.30
N GLY A 67 -7.16 6.22 -2.69
CA GLY A 67 -6.96 7.66 -2.58
C GLY A 67 -5.69 8.00 -1.80
N PHE A 68 -5.41 7.29 -0.71
CA PHE A 68 -4.19 7.48 0.06
C PHE A 68 -2.94 7.12 -0.74
N THR A 69 -3.01 6.03 -1.53
CA THR A 69 -1.93 5.65 -2.45
C THR A 69 -1.65 6.77 -3.46
N ARG A 70 -2.70 7.38 -4.02
CA ARG A 70 -2.60 8.52 -4.95
C ARG A 70 -1.95 9.73 -4.29
N VAL A 71 -2.37 10.05 -3.07
CA VAL A 71 -1.80 11.12 -2.25
C VAL A 71 -0.30 10.89 -2.02
N ILE A 72 0.11 9.70 -1.59
CA ILE A 72 1.54 9.41 -1.35
C ILE A 72 2.35 9.49 -2.63
N LEU A 73 1.84 8.94 -3.74
CA LEU A 73 2.51 9.04 -5.04
C LEU A 73 2.72 10.50 -5.46
N LYS A 74 1.72 11.36 -5.24
CA LYS A 74 1.85 12.81 -5.49
C LYS A 74 2.86 13.50 -4.57
N ILE A 75 2.90 13.13 -3.28
CA ILE A 75 3.88 13.67 -2.32
C ILE A 75 5.30 13.35 -2.79
N VAL A 76 5.56 12.10 -3.16
CA VAL A 76 6.89 11.66 -3.64
C VAL A 76 7.22 12.29 -5.00
N ASP A 77 6.22 12.50 -5.85
CA ASP A 77 6.38 13.19 -7.14
C ASP A 77 6.53 14.72 -7.01
N GLY A 78 6.45 15.29 -5.80
CA GLY A 78 6.49 16.73 -5.58
C GLY A 78 5.26 17.49 -6.12
N LYS A 79 4.15 16.80 -6.39
CA LYS A 79 2.91 17.38 -6.90
C LYS A 79 2.06 17.94 -5.76
N ALA A 80 1.24 18.95 -6.07
CA ALA A 80 0.24 19.48 -5.14
C ALA A 80 -0.81 18.40 -4.81
N VAL A 81 -1.13 18.27 -3.51
CA VAL A 81 -2.07 17.29 -2.98
C VAL A 81 -3.28 18.03 -2.41
N ALA A 82 -4.48 17.59 -2.79
CA ALA A 82 -5.74 18.12 -2.27
C ALA A 82 -6.56 17.03 -1.57
N VAL A 83 -7.49 17.42 -0.70
CA VAL A 83 -8.42 16.47 -0.03
C VAL A 83 -9.24 15.68 -1.06
N GLY A 84 -9.58 16.29 -2.21
CA GLY A 84 -10.23 15.59 -3.32
C GLY A 84 -9.43 14.43 -3.91
N ASP A 85 -8.10 14.38 -3.73
CA ASP A 85 -7.29 13.24 -4.17
C ASP A 85 -7.49 12.00 -3.30
N LEU A 86 -7.89 12.17 -2.03
CA LEU A 86 -8.24 11.08 -1.13
C LEU A 86 -9.59 10.45 -1.52
N PHE A 87 -10.50 11.27 -2.06
CA PHE A 87 -11.82 10.87 -2.53
C PHE A 87 -11.83 10.64 -4.05
N TRP A 88 -10.69 10.24 -4.62
CA TRP A 88 -10.62 9.91 -6.03
C TRP A 88 -11.37 8.60 -6.30
N PHE A 89 -12.59 8.72 -6.79
CA PHE A 89 -13.51 7.61 -6.99
C PHE A 89 -13.58 7.20 -8.46
N GLU A 90 -12.51 6.61 -8.99
CA GLU A 90 -12.59 6.00 -10.32
C GLU A 90 -13.24 4.61 -10.20
N ALA A 91 -14.50 4.49 -10.64
CA ALA A 91 -15.28 3.25 -10.57
C ALA A 91 -14.54 2.06 -11.21
N LYS A 92 -13.82 2.31 -12.32
CA LYS A 92 -12.97 1.32 -12.97
C LYS A 92 -11.82 0.87 -12.06
N ALA A 93 -11.11 1.81 -11.42
CA ALA A 93 -10.02 1.50 -10.50
C ALA A 93 -10.51 0.75 -9.25
N ILE A 94 -11.68 1.12 -8.72
CA ILE A 94 -12.29 0.46 -7.55
C ILE A 94 -12.66 -0.99 -7.88
N TRP A 95 -13.39 -1.22 -8.98
CA TRP A 95 -13.73 -2.57 -9.43
C TRP A 95 -12.48 -3.39 -9.73
N THR A 96 -11.49 -2.76 -10.36
CA THR A 96 -10.22 -3.39 -10.69
C THR A 96 -9.47 -3.81 -9.43
N CYS A 97 -9.36 -2.92 -8.45
CA CYS A 97 -8.68 -3.19 -7.20
C CYS A 97 -9.42 -4.23 -6.37
N LEU A 98 -10.75 -4.20 -6.32
CA LEU A 98 -11.55 -5.19 -5.61
C LEU A 98 -11.34 -6.60 -6.20
N ALA A 99 -11.47 -6.73 -7.52
CA ALA A 99 -11.24 -8.01 -8.20
C ALA A 99 -9.78 -8.49 -8.09
N ALA A 100 -8.81 -7.57 -8.21
CA ALA A 100 -7.40 -7.88 -8.01
C ALA A 100 -7.11 -8.31 -6.56
N SER A 101 -7.75 -7.69 -5.57
CA SER A 101 -7.57 -8.00 -4.14
C SER A 101 -8.15 -9.37 -3.79
N ILE A 102 -9.31 -9.75 -4.37
CA ILE A 102 -9.88 -11.10 -4.21
C ILE A 102 -8.96 -12.14 -4.82
N LEU A 103 -8.50 -11.92 -6.06
CA LEU A 103 -7.59 -12.84 -6.74
C LEU A 103 -6.25 -12.96 -6.00
N TYR A 104 -5.71 -11.83 -5.55
CA TYR A 104 -4.52 -11.77 -4.71
C TYR A 104 -4.72 -12.52 -3.40
N GLY A 105 -5.85 -12.34 -2.72
CA GLY A 105 -6.19 -13.06 -1.50
C GLY A 105 -6.22 -14.57 -1.71
N LEU A 106 -6.85 -15.04 -2.79
CA LEU A 106 -6.89 -16.46 -3.15
C LEU A 106 -5.50 -17.03 -3.47
N ILE A 107 -4.70 -16.26 -4.20
CA ILE A 107 -3.29 -16.58 -4.53
C ILE A 107 -2.48 -16.70 -3.23
N VAL A 108 -2.55 -15.72 -2.34
CA VAL A 108 -1.80 -15.70 -1.07
C VAL A 108 -2.28 -16.80 -0.12
N LEU A 109 -3.59 -17.05 -0.02
CA LEU A 109 -4.15 -18.15 0.76
C LEU A 109 -3.69 -19.51 0.23
N GLY A 110 -3.76 -19.73 -1.08
CA GLY A 110 -3.23 -20.95 -1.72
C GLY A 110 -1.73 -21.09 -1.49
N GLY A 111 -0.98 -20.00 -1.61
CA GLY A 111 0.45 -19.94 -1.32
C GLY A 111 0.76 -20.34 0.13
N LEU A 112 0.08 -19.73 1.11
CA LEU A 112 0.21 -20.02 2.55
C LEU A 112 -0.15 -21.47 2.89
N PHE A 113 -1.20 -22.02 2.27
CA PHE A 113 -1.60 -23.42 2.44
C PHE A 113 -0.58 -24.40 1.85
N LEU A 114 0.03 -24.06 0.71
CA LEU A 114 1.04 -24.90 0.06
C LEU A 114 2.40 -24.84 0.76
N LEU A 115 2.86 -23.65 1.21
CA LEU A 115 4.02 -23.41 2.09
C LEU A 115 4.06 -21.91 2.49
N ILE A 116 4.41 -21.55 3.74
CA ILE A 116 4.45 -20.13 4.21
C ILE A 116 5.34 -19.24 3.31
N ILE A 117 6.44 -19.79 2.78
CA ILE A 117 7.43 -19.07 1.95
C ILE A 117 6.85 -18.60 0.59
N PRO A 118 6.24 -19.46 -0.25
CA PRO A 118 5.61 -19.01 -1.49
C PRO A 118 4.46 -18.02 -1.27
N GLY A 119 3.71 -18.12 -0.16
CA GLY A 119 2.69 -17.13 0.21
C GLY A 119 3.29 -15.72 0.37
N ILE A 120 4.41 -15.60 1.09
CA ILE A 120 5.13 -14.32 1.26
C ILE A 120 5.72 -13.83 -0.07
N ILE A 121 6.29 -14.72 -0.88
CA ILE A 121 6.84 -14.35 -2.19
C ILE A 121 5.75 -13.77 -3.09
N TRP A 122 4.56 -14.37 -3.11
CA TRP A 122 3.44 -13.89 -3.91
C TRP A 122 2.85 -12.60 -3.35
N ALA A 123 2.78 -12.46 -2.02
CA ALA A 123 2.36 -11.23 -1.36
C ALA A 123 3.20 -10.03 -1.84
N ILE A 124 4.51 -10.23 -1.87
CA ILE A 124 5.49 -9.21 -2.26
C ILE A 124 5.52 -9.00 -3.78
N MET A 125 5.32 -10.06 -4.56
CA MET A 125 5.29 -9.98 -6.03
C MET A 125 4.10 -9.14 -6.54
N PHE A 126 2.99 -9.19 -5.81
CA PHE A 126 1.78 -8.46 -6.17
C PHE A 126 1.58 -7.19 -5.35
N SER A 127 2.30 -6.93 -4.27
CA SER A 127 2.11 -5.70 -3.46
C SER A 127 2.19 -4.38 -4.26
N LEU A 128 2.79 -4.39 -5.45
CA LEU A 128 2.84 -3.23 -6.34
C LEU A 128 1.58 -3.02 -7.20
N TYR A 129 0.66 -3.98 -7.28
CA TYR A 129 -0.54 -3.88 -8.13
C TYR A 129 -1.34 -2.61 -7.82
N GLN A 130 -1.44 -2.25 -6.53
CA GLN A 130 -2.22 -1.09 -6.10
C GLN A 130 -1.58 0.22 -6.60
N TYR A 131 -0.26 0.34 -6.56
CA TYR A 131 0.44 1.48 -7.14
C TYR A 131 0.25 1.54 -8.65
N VAL A 132 0.33 0.41 -9.36
CA VAL A 132 0.15 0.35 -10.82
C VAL A 132 -1.27 0.75 -11.23
N ILE A 133 -2.30 0.31 -10.52
CA ILE A 133 -3.70 0.71 -10.79
C ILE A 133 -3.84 2.23 -10.64
N VAL A 134 -3.31 2.80 -9.56
CA VAL A 134 -3.48 4.23 -9.25
C VAL A 134 -2.63 5.12 -10.15
N ASP A 135 -1.41 4.70 -10.46
CA ASP A 135 -0.44 5.49 -11.24
C ASP A 135 -0.65 5.36 -12.75
N ARG A 136 -1.11 4.21 -13.24
CA ARG A 136 -1.25 3.92 -14.69
C ARG A 136 -2.68 3.66 -15.16
N GLY A 137 -3.66 3.62 -14.27
CA GLY A 137 -5.05 3.27 -14.65
C GLY A 137 -5.18 1.85 -15.22
N ALA A 138 -4.23 0.96 -14.89
CA ALA A 138 -4.13 -0.37 -15.46
C ALA A 138 -5.31 -1.26 -15.05
N GLY A 139 -5.73 -2.15 -15.96
CA GLY A 139 -6.80 -3.14 -15.69
C GLY A 139 -6.36 -4.26 -14.72
N ILE A 140 -7.27 -5.20 -14.41
CA ILE A 140 -7.06 -6.21 -13.35
C ILE A 140 -5.88 -7.11 -13.70
N ARG A 141 -5.90 -7.69 -14.90
CA ARG A 141 -4.84 -8.59 -15.37
C ARG A 141 -3.55 -7.83 -15.67
N GLU A 142 -3.68 -6.61 -16.18
CA GLU A 142 -2.55 -5.76 -16.54
C GLU A 142 -1.77 -5.30 -15.30
N SER A 143 -2.44 -4.83 -14.25
CA SER A 143 -1.80 -4.41 -13.00
C SER A 143 -1.06 -5.56 -12.31
N LEU A 144 -1.66 -6.76 -12.27
CA LEU A 144 -1.01 -7.96 -11.73
C LEU A 144 0.17 -8.42 -12.61
N SER A 145 0.03 -8.35 -13.94
CA SER A 145 1.10 -8.70 -14.89
C SER A 145 2.28 -7.74 -14.77
N LEU A 146 2.03 -6.43 -14.75
CA LEU A 146 3.04 -5.39 -14.59
C LEU A 146 3.73 -5.50 -13.22
N SER A 147 2.97 -5.73 -12.14
CA SER A 147 3.56 -5.98 -10.81
C SER A 147 4.50 -7.19 -10.84
N ARG A 148 4.10 -8.28 -11.48
CA ARG A 148 4.95 -9.47 -11.64
C ARG A 148 6.19 -9.20 -12.48
N GLU A 149 6.08 -8.39 -13.53
CA GLU A 149 7.18 -8.01 -14.40
C GLU A 149 8.20 -7.14 -13.66
N PHE A 150 7.73 -6.09 -12.98
CA PHE A 150 8.55 -5.17 -12.19
C PHE A 150 9.30 -5.87 -11.05
N THR A 151 8.70 -6.92 -10.48
CA THR A 151 9.31 -7.67 -9.37
C THR A 151 10.17 -8.86 -9.81
N ARG A 152 10.13 -9.28 -11.09
CA ARG A 152 10.77 -10.52 -11.59
C ARG A 152 12.28 -10.60 -11.30
N GLY A 153 12.99 -9.48 -11.46
CA GLY A 153 14.45 -9.40 -11.26
C GLY A 153 14.90 -9.13 -9.83
N SER A 154 13.97 -8.85 -8.91
CA SER A 154 14.29 -8.34 -7.57
C SER A 154 13.58 -9.09 -6.44
N LYS A 155 12.99 -10.27 -6.70
CA LYS A 155 12.18 -11.02 -5.72
C LYS A 155 12.90 -11.27 -4.40
N GLY A 156 14.15 -11.71 -4.44
CA GLY A 156 14.95 -11.96 -3.23
C GLY A 156 15.20 -10.68 -2.44
N ARG A 157 15.53 -9.58 -3.11
CA ARG A 157 15.75 -8.28 -2.46
C ARG A 157 14.47 -7.71 -1.87
N LEU A 158 13.35 -7.86 -2.56
CA LEU A 158 12.03 -7.47 -2.07
C LEU A 158 11.59 -8.32 -0.87
N LEU A 159 11.93 -9.62 -0.85
CA LEU A 159 11.70 -10.49 0.29
C LEU A 159 12.47 -10.02 1.52
N VAL A 160 13.77 -9.79 1.38
CA VAL A 160 14.57 -9.30 2.50
C VAL A 160 14.11 -7.91 2.93
N LEU A 161 13.77 -7.02 1.99
CA LEU A 161 13.23 -5.70 2.32
C LEU A 161 11.90 -5.81 3.10
N GLY A 162 10.98 -6.67 2.65
CA GLY A 162 9.71 -6.92 3.34
C GLY A 162 9.93 -7.45 4.76
N LEU A 163 10.88 -8.38 4.95
CA LEU A 163 11.26 -8.88 6.27
C LEU A 163 11.85 -7.77 7.15
N VAL A 164 12.74 -6.94 6.62
CA VAL A 164 13.33 -5.82 7.37
C VAL A 164 12.24 -4.84 7.81
N ILE A 165 11.35 -4.43 6.90
CA ILE A 165 10.24 -3.54 7.22
C ILE A 165 9.33 -4.16 8.29
N ALA A 166 9.02 -5.46 8.17
CA ALA A 166 8.22 -6.17 9.15
C ALA A 166 8.89 -6.20 10.53
N LEU A 167 10.20 -6.49 10.60
CA LEU A 167 10.98 -6.51 11.83
C LEU A 167 11.09 -5.12 12.47
N VAL A 168 11.29 -4.06 11.67
CA VAL A 168 11.32 -2.68 12.17
C VAL A 168 9.96 -2.29 12.75
N ASN A 169 8.87 -2.57 12.05
CA ASN A 169 7.52 -2.28 12.55
C ASN A 169 7.16 -3.11 13.79
N LEU A 170 7.56 -4.38 13.84
CA LEU A 170 7.35 -5.23 15.01
C LEU A 170 8.18 -4.76 16.20
N GLY A 171 9.47 -4.48 16.01
CA GLY A 171 10.32 -3.92 17.05
C GLY A 171 9.81 -2.57 17.55
N ALA A 172 9.34 -1.72 16.64
CA ALA A 172 8.69 -0.45 16.99
C ALA A 172 7.43 -0.68 17.83
N ALA A 173 6.56 -1.64 17.47
CA ALA A 173 5.37 -1.96 18.24
C ALA A 173 5.70 -2.47 19.66
N LEU A 174 6.76 -3.27 19.79
CA LEU A 174 7.22 -3.82 21.07
C LEU A 174 7.88 -2.75 21.97
N LEU A 175 8.51 -1.73 21.38
CA LEU A 175 9.21 -0.64 22.07
C LEU A 175 8.31 0.57 22.41
N LEU A 176 6.97 0.39 22.42
CA LEU A 176 5.91 1.39 22.67
C LEU A 176 5.46 2.20 21.43
N VAL A 177 4.43 3.04 21.59
CA VAL A 177 3.77 3.78 20.49
C VAL A 177 4.72 4.78 19.79
N ILE A 178 5.73 5.32 20.47
CA ILE A 178 6.59 6.39 19.93
C ILE A 178 7.39 5.93 18.70
N PRO A 179 8.10 4.78 18.72
CA PRO A 179 8.75 4.23 17.53
C PRO A 179 7.83 4.02 16.31
N LEU A 180 6.56 3.68 16.53
CA LEU A 180 5.60 3.51 15.43
C LEU A 180 5.35 4.81 14.66
N ILE A 181 5.48 5.96 15.34
CA ILE A 181 5.28 7.28 14.75
C ILE A 181 6.25 7.52 13.58
N PHE A 182 7.44 6.93 13.65
CA PHE A 182 8.48 7.05 12.63
C PHE A 182 8.50 5.85 11.68
N SER A 183 8.26 4.64 12.21
CA SER A 183 8.34 3.39 11.43
C SER A 183 7.28 3.30 10.34
N ILE A 184 6.04 3.72 10.62
CA ILE A 184 4.94 3.67 9.66
C ILE A 184 5.21 4.57 8.43
N PRO A 185 5.43 5.89 8.58
CA PRO A 185 5.70 6.76 7.43
C PRO A 185 6.98 6.37 6.68
N TRP A 186 8.00 5.88 7.40
CA TRP A 186 9.21 5.35 6.78
C TRP A 186 8.92 4.15 5.88
N SER A 187 8.17 3.16 6.38
CA SER A 187 7.78 1.96 5.62
C SER A 187 7.03 2.32 4.34
N THR A 188 6.10 3.27 4.45
CA THR A 188 5.31 3.76 3.32
C THR A 188 6.18 4.45 2.27
N MET A 189 7.09 5.34 2.67
CA MET A 189 7.99 6.05 1.76
C MET A 189 8.98 5.10 1.08
N THR A 190 9.49 4.13 1.82
CA THR A 190 10.32 3.05 1.27
C THR A 190 9.57 2.26 0.20
N GLY A 191 8.31 1.90 0.43
CA GLY A 191 7.47 1.19 -0.54
C GLY A 191 7.28 1.97 -1.85
N VAL A 192 6.95 3.26 -1.74
CA VAL A 192 6.74 4.12 -2.93
C VAL A 192 8.04 4.39 -3.69
N TYR A 193 9.16 4.55 -2.98
CA TYR A 193 10.47 4.69 -3.60
C TYR A 193 10.84 3.45 -4.43
N VAL A 194 10.65 2.26 -3.86
CA VAL A 194 10.90 0.99 -4.57
C VAL A 194 9.98 0.84 -5.77
N TYR A 195 8.69 1.17 -5.62
CA TYR A 195 7.76 1.19 -6.74
C TYR A 195 8.27 2.07 -7.88
N ARG A 196 8.64 3.34 -7.60
CA ARG A 196 9.16 4.27 -8.61
C ARG A 196 10.45 3.80 -9.27
N ARG A 197 11.29 3.05 -8.54
CA ARG A 197 12.54 2.50 -9.07
C ARG A 197 12.33 1.26 -9.95
N LEU A 198 11.33 0.43 -9.63
CA LEU A 198 10.99 -0.77 -10.38
C LEU A 198 10.03 -0.50 -11.55
N ALA A 199 9.20 0.52 -11.43
CA ALA A 199 8.22 0.96 -12.42
C ALA A 199 8.56 2.41 -12.84
N PRO A 200 9.44 2.61 -13.85
CA PRO A 200 9.68 3.93 -14.42
C PRO A 200 8.35 4.55 -14.88
N LYS A 201 8.19 5.88 -14.79
CA LYS A 201 6.97 6.54 -15.27
C LYS A 201 6.72 6.14 -16.73
N ALA A 202 5.51 5.68 -17.04
CA ALA A 202 5.07 5.67 -18.43
C ALA A 202 5.05 7.13 -18.87
N GLY A 203 5.85 7.46 -19.89
CA GLY A 203 5.86 8.78 -20.50
C GLY A 203 4.51 9.15 -21.08
#